data_AF-A0A3D1TCP5-F1
#
_entry.id   AF-A0A3D1TCP5-F1
#
_cell.length_a   1.000
_cell.length_b   1.000
_cell.length_c   1.000
_cell.angle_alpha   90.00
_cell.angle_beta   90.00
_cell.angle_gamma   90.00
#
_symmetry.space_group_name_H-M   'P 1'
#
loop_
_entity.id
_entity.type
_entity.pdbx_description
1 polymer ?
#
loop_
_entity_poly.entity_id
_entity_poly.type
_entity_poly.pdbx_seq_one_letter_code
_entity_poly.pdbx_strand_id
1 'polypeptide(L)'
;MHRLILLPALLCALAAPEARAQSDLIVRFLRCEYRVDPLGIDVLQPRLSWVLDSDQPGQVQTAFQVQVASAIELLAAGGADRWDSGKVASSDSIHVLYGGRPLQSHQEC
;
A
#
# COMPACT_ATOMS: atom_id res chain seq x y z
N MET A 1 -48.39 28.37 -33.10
CA MET A 1 -47.79 28.37 -31.75
C MET A 1 -46.75 27.26 -31.69
N HIS A 2 -45.46 27.59 -31.85
CA HIS A 2 -44.37 26.61 -31.91
C HIS A 2 -43.93 26.26 -30.48
N ARG A 3 -44.12 24.99 -30.06
CA ARG A 3 -43.60 24.49 -28.78
C ARG A 3 -42.17 23.98 -29.02
N LEU A 4 -41.19 24.71 -28.51
CA LEU A 4 -39.78 24.34 -28.48
C LEU A 4 -39.60 23.24 -27.43
N ILE A 5 -39.22 22.02 -27.84
CA ILE A 5 -38.91 20.92 -26.93
C ILE A 5 -37.38 20.85 -26.81
N LEU A 6 -36.86 21.19 -25.63
CA LEU A 6 -35.45 21.02 -25.27
C LEU A 6 -35.17 19.53 -25.04
N LEU A 7 -34.36 18.93 -25.92
CA LEU A 7 -33.75 17.61 -25.71
C LEU A 7 -32.72 17.71 -24.57
N PRO A 8 -32.77 16.87 -23.53
CA PRO A 8 -31.68 16.80 -22.58
C PRO A 8 -30.50 16.14 -23.29
N ALA A 9 -29.39 16.86 -23.39
CA ALA A 9 -28.11 16.28 -23.79
C ALA A 9 -27.73 15.23 -22.76
N LEU A 10 -27.92 13.96 -23.11
CA LEU A 10 -27.49 12.81 -22.34
C LEU A 10 -25.95 12.80 -22.36
N LEU A 11 -25.34 13.44 -21.35
CA LEU A 11 -23.92 13.34 -21.10
C LEU A 11 -23.64 11.92 -20.57
N CYS A 12 -23.45 10.97 -21.48
CA CYS A 12 -22.87 9.68 -21.15
C CYS A 12 -21.46 9.91 -20.60
N ALA A 13 -21.31 9.95 -19.28
CA ALA A 13 -20.02 9.79 -18.64
C ALA A 13 -19.52 8.38 -19.00
N LEU A 14 -18.61 8.30 -19.98
CA LEU A 14 -17.83 7.09 -20.23
C LEU A 14 -17.00 6.84 -18.96
N ALA A 15 -17.50 6.02 -18.04
CA ALA A 15 -16.66 5.38 -17.06
C ALA A 15 -15.77 4.40 -17.85
N ALA A 16 -14.58 4.86 -18.23
CA ALA A 16 -13.57 3.98 -18.80
C ALA A 16 -13.28 2.90 -17.75
N PRO A 17 -13.28 1.61 -18.10
CA PRO A 17 -12.85 0.58 -17.19
C PRO A 17 -11.39 0.86 -16.81
N GLU A 18 -11.13 1.05 -15.51
CA GLU A 18 -9.77 1.05 -15.00
C GLU A 18 -9.18 -0.33 -15.28
N ALA A 19 -8.41 -0.44 -16.36
CA ALA A 19 -7.64 -1.63 -16.65
C ALA A 19 -6.69 -1.84 -15.46
N ARG A 20 -6.93 -2.88 -14.67
CA ARG A 20 -5.97 -3.36 -13.68
C ARG A 20 -4.76 -3.90 -14.44
N ALA A 21 -3.79 -3.04 -14.71
CA ALA A 21 -2.47 -3.48 -15.08
C ALA A 21 -1.88 -4.23 -13.87
N GLN A 22 -1.72 -5.55 -14.01
CA GLN A 22 -0.93 -6.32 -13.06
C GLN A 22 0.52 -5.84 -13.19
N SER A 23 1.05 -5.24 -12.13
CA SER A 23 2.47 -4.87 -12.10
C SER A 23 3.33 -6.13 -12.03
N ASP A 24 4.44 -6.15 -12.77
CA ASP A 24 5.47 -7.19 -12.66
C ASP A 24 6.49 -6.89 -11.54
N LEU A 25 6.29 -5.80 -10.79
CA LEU A 25 7.13 -5.44 -9.65
C LEU A 25 6.97 -6.46 -8.53
N ILE A 26 8.08 -7.09 -8.16
CA ILE A 26 8.17 -8.03 -7.04
C ILE A 26 8.79 -7.31 -5.85
N VAL A 27 8.11 -7.35 -4.71
CA VAL A 27 8.65 -6.84 -3.45
C VAL A 27 9.62 -7.87 -2.86
N ARG A 28 10.84 -7.44 -2.52
CA ARG A 28 11.90 -8.26 -1.93
C ARG A 28 12.57 -7.54 -0.77
N PHE A 29 13.36 -8.30 0.01
CA PHE A 29 14.22 -7.76 1.07
C PHE A 29 13.49 -6.78 2.00
N LEU A 30 12.37 -7.24 2.56
CA LEU A 30 11.65 -6.50 3.60
C LEU A 30 12.57 -6.32 4.81
N ARG A 31 12.66 -5.08 5.30
CA ARG A 31 13.48 -4.73 6.44
C ARG A 31 12.73 -3.80 7.38
N CYS A 32 12.98 -4.00 8.67
CA CYS A 32 12.62 -3.11 9.75
C CYS A 32 13.91 -2.63 10.39
N GLU A 33 14.12 -1.31 10.50
CA GLU A 33 15.33 -0.73 11.07
C GLU A 33 16.61 -1.31 10.46
N TYR A 34 16.63 -1.40 9.12
CA TYR A 34 17.72 -1.94 8.29
C TYR A 34 18.04 -3.44 8.49
N ARG A 35 17.23 -4.17 9.25
CA ARG A 35 17.42 -5.60 9.54
C ARG A 35 16.28 -6.44 8.97
N VAL A 36 16.58 -7.68 8.58
CA VAL A 36 15.59 -8.70 8.20
C VAL A 36 15.18 -9.43 9.47
N ASP A 37 13.88 -9.58 9.68
CA ASP A 37 13.25 -10.25 10.85
C ASP A 37 13.89 -9.90 12.21
N PRO A 38 14.03 -8.60 12.55
CA PRO A 38 14.71 -8.22 13.79
C PRO A 38 13.90 -8.59 15.03
N LEU A 39 14.62 -8.99 16.08
CA LEU A 39 14.09 -9.11 17.43
C LEU A 39 14.54 -7.93 18.29
N GLY A 40 13.65 -7.40 19.12
CA GLY A 40 13.97 -6.36 20.09
C GLY A 40 14.23 -4.97 19.47
N ILE A 41 13.22 -4.42 18.79
CA ILE A 41 13.23 -3.02 18.34
C ILE A 41 12.62 -2.14 19.43
N ASP A 42 13.38 -1.15 19.90
CA ASP A 42 12.97 -0.17 20.93
C ASP A 42 12.44 1.14 20.33
N VAL A 43 12.51 1.29 19.01
CA VAL A 43 11.93 2.41 18.27
C VAL A 43 10.42 2.24 18.20
N LEU A 44 9.68 3.21 18.73
CA LEU A 44 8.22 3.17 18.80
C LEU A 44 7.50 3.23 17.43
N GLN A 45 8.14 3.87 16.46
CA GLN A 45 7.69 3.99 15.06
C GLN A 45 8.84 3.56 14.15
N PRO A 46 9.08 2.24 14.01
CA PRO A 46 10.21 1.75 13.24
C PRO A 46 10.08 2.09 11.76
N ARG A 47 11.24 2.22 11.10
CA ARG A 47 11.41 2.45 9.67
C ARG A 47 11.32 1.12 8.92
N LEU A 48 10.39 1.07 7.99
CA LEU A 48 10.19 -0.03 7.07
C LEU A 48 10.86 0.28 5.74
N SER A 49 11.39 -0.74 5.09
CA SER A 49 12.01 -0.60 3.77
C SER A 49 11.87 -1.89 2.98
N TRP A 50 11.79 -1.77 1.67
CA TRP A 50 11.72 -2.88 0.74
C TRP A 50 12.48 -2.57 -0.54
N VAL A 51 12.80 -3.61 -1.30
CA VAL A 51 13.38 -3.51 -2.63
C VAL A 51 12.33 -3.94 -3.63
N LEU A 52 12.27 -3.25 -4.76
CA LEU A 52 11.44 -3.63 -5.89
C LEU A 52 12.33 -4.22 -6.98
N ASP A 53 11.88 -5.34 -7.52
CA ASP A 53 12.57 -6.11 -8.54
C ASP A 53 11.62 -6.29 -9.74
N SER A 54 12.13 -6.25 -10.96
CA SER A 54 11.36 -6.47 -12.19
C SER A 54 12.27 -6.88 -13.34
N ASP A 55 11.74 -7.72 -14.22
CA ASP A 55 12.43 -8.13 -15.45
C ASP A 55 12.38 -7.04 -16.54
N GLN A 56 11.63 -5.94 -16.31
CA GLN A 56 11.49 -4.82 -17.23
C GLN A 56 12.26 -3.58 -16.75
N PRO A 57 12.93 -2.85 -17.65
CA PRO A 57 13.59 -1.59 -17.30
C PRO A 57 12.57 -0.46 -17.09
N GLY A 58 12.98 0.58 -16.36
CA GLY A 58 12.21 1.83 -16.22
C GLY A 58 10.98 1.73 -15.32
N GLN A 59 10.83 0.64 -14.56
CA GLN A 59 9.75 0.50 -13.60
C GLN A 59 9.94 1.44 -12.40
N VAL A 60 8.83 2.01 -11.94
CA VAL A 60 8.79 2.89 -10.76
C VAL A 60 7.59 2.55 -9.90
N GLN A 61 7.75 2.68 -8.59
CA GLN A 61 6.61 2.61 -7.66
C GLN A 61 5.82 3.91 -7.73
N THR A 62 4.50 3.80 -7.85
CA THR A 62 3.58 4.96 -7.79
C THR A 62 2.77 5.01 -6.51
N ALA A 63 2.65 3.89 -5.81
CA ALA A 63 1.99 3.77 -4.53
C ALA A 63 2.50 2.55 -3.77
N PHE A 64 2.32 2.55 -2.45
CA PHE A 64 2.52 1.39 -1.59
C PHE A 64 1.33 1.16 -0.65
N GLN A 65 1.25 -0.03 -0.08
CA GLN A 65 0.39 -0.33 1.07
C GLN A 65 1.17 -1.26 2.01
N VAL A 66 1.20 -0.91 3.30
CA VAL A 66 1.82 -1.72 4.34
C VAL A 66 0.72 -2.26 5.25
N GLN A 67 0.76 -3.56 5.50
CA GLN A 67 -0.11 -4.24 6.45
C GLN A 67 0.75 -4.91 7.52
N VAL A 68 0.39 -4.67 8.77
CA VAL A 68 1.06 -5.20 9.96
C VAL A 68 0.00 -5.87 10.83
N ALA A 69 0.29 -7.07 11.29
CA ALA A 69 -0.62 -7.84 12.12
C ALA A 69 0.12 -8.59 13.21
N SER A 70 -0.54 -8.87 14.31
CA SER A 70 0.05 -9.63 15.42
C SER A 70 0.38 -11.08 15.10
N ALA A 71 -0.12 -11.61 13.99
CA ALA A 71 0.11 -12.98 13.56
C ALA A 71 0.01 -13.08 12.04
N ILE A 72 0.80 -13.99 11.45
CA ILE A 72 0.82 -14.20 9.99
C ILE A 72 -0.53 -14.71 9.47
N GLU A 73 -1.25 -15.49 10.28
CA GLU A 73 -2.56 -16.03 9.96
C GLU A 73 -3.62 -14.92 9.79
N LEU A 74 -3.48 -13.81 10.53
CA LEU A 74 -4.36 -12.66 10.38
C LEU A 74 -4.17 -12.01 9.01
N LEU A 75 -2.93 -11.81 8.57
CA LEU A 75 -2.64 -11.29 7.23
C LEU A 75 -3.17 -12.23 6.14
N ALA A 76 -3.00 -13.54 6.31
CA ALA A 76 -3.54 -14.53 5.38
C ALA A 76 -5.08 -14.50 5.28
N ALA A 77 -5.77 -14.11 6.36
CA ALA A 77 -7.22 -13.87 6.39
C ALA A 77 -7.63 -12.46 5.93
N GLY A 78 -6.69 -11.62 5.50
CA GLY A 78 -6.93 -10.23 5.07
C GLY A 78 -7.07 -9.21 6.20
N GLY A 79 -6.65 -9.56 7.41
CA GLY A 79 -6.67 -8.69 8.59
C GLY A 79 -5.30 -8.08 8.91
N ALA A 80 -5.29 -6.81 9.30
CA ALA A 80 -4.10 -6.08 9.73
C ALA A 80 -4.39 -5.34 11.05
N ASP A 81 -4.46 -6.08 12.16
CA ASP A 81 -4.93 -5.58 13.46
C ASP A 81 -3.97 -4.58 14.14
N ARG A 82 -2.73 -4.47 13.65
CA ARG A 82 -1.75 -3.49 14.14
C ARG A 82 -1.79 -2.21 13.31
N TRP A 83 -1.75 -2.35 11.99
CA TRP A 83 -1.76 -1.22 11.08
C TRP A 83 -2.05 -1.63 9.64
N ASP A 84 -2.90 -0.86 8.96
CA ASP A 84 -3.00 -0.83 7.51
C ASP A 84 -2.82 0.62 7.07
N SER A 85 -1.82 0.90 6.24
CA SER A 85 -1.61 2.26 5.71
C SER A 85 -2.68 2.68 4.71
N GLY A 86 -3.45 1.73 4.17
CA GLY A 86 -4.15 1.87 2.91
C GLY A 86 -3.18 2.08 1.75
N LYS A 87 -3.73 2.34 0.56
CA LYS A 87 -2.92 2.72 -0.60
C LYS A 87 -2.42 4.16 -0.44
N VAL A 88 -1.12 4.33 -0.26
CA VAL A 88 -0.45 5.62 -0.16
C VAL A 88 0.20 5.95 -1.51
N ALA A 89 -0.18 7.07 -2.13
CA ALA A 89 0.43 7.55 -3.37
C ALA A 89 1.82 8.14 -3.08
N SER A 90 2.85 7.30 -3.15
CA SER A 90 4.25 7.68 -3.00
C SER A 90 5.17 6.67 -3.69
N SER A 91 6.30 7.17 -4.19
CA SER A 91 7.40 6.35 -4.70
C SER A 91 8.37 5.87 -3.61
N ASP A 92 8.15 6.26 -2.35
CA ASP A 92 9.03 5.89 -1.24
C ASP A 92 9.01 4.37 -0.98
N SER A 93 10.19 3.80 -0.82
CA SER A 93 10.40 2.38 -0.48
C SER A 93 11.45 2.18 0.62
N ILE A 94 11.99 3.29 1.14
CA ILE A 94 13.05 3.33 2.16
C ILE A 94 12.60 4.29 3.25
N HIS A 95 12.78 3.88 4.51
CA HIS A 95 12.41 4.66 5.70
C HIS A 95 10.93 5.07 5.77
N VAL A 96 10.04 4.22 5.27
CA VAL A 96 8.60 4.41 5.48
C VAL A 96 8.30 4.14 6.94
N LEU A 97 7.89 5.15 7.69
CA LEU A 97 7.61 5.00 9.11
C LEU A 97 6.37 4.16 9.34
N TYR A 98 6.44 3.28 10.32
CA TYR A 98 5.27 2.60 10.85
C TYR A 98 4.27 3.63 11.40
N GLY A 99 3.07 3.66 10.81
CA GLY A 99 2.02 4.63 11.12
C GLY A 99 0.89 4.08 12.01
N GLY A 100 1.05 2.88 12.55
CA GLY A 100 0.11 2.32 13.52
C GLY A 100 0.30 2.92 14.91
N ARG A 101 -0.40 2.38 15.90
CA ARG A 101 -0.20 2.78 17.30
C ARG A 101 1.22 2.41 17.75
N PRO A 102 1.93 3.29 18.49
CA PRO A 102 3.27 3.03 18.99
C PRO A 102 3.43 1.62 19.57
N LEU A 103 4.49 0.92 19.17
CA LEU A 103 4.75 -0.43 19.64
C LEU A 103 5.10 -0.43 21.14
N GLN A 104 4.68 -1.47 21.83
CA GLN A 104 4.94 -1.70 23.25
C GLN A 104 6.04 -2.74 23.44
N SER A 105 6.64 -2.78 24.63
CA SER A 105 7.62 -3.80 24.98
C SER A 105 7.03 -5.21 24.80
N HIS A 106 7.80 -6.11 24.18
CA HIS A 106 7.44 -7.50 23.90
C HIS A 106 6.19 -7.67 23.02
N GLN A 107 5.82 -6.65 22.24
CA GLN A 107 4.70 -6.74 21.32
C GLN A 107 5.12 -7.39 19.99
N GLU A 108 4.43 -8.45 19.61
CA GLU A 108 4.57 -9.09 18.29
C GLU A 108 3.69 -8.38 17.24
N CYS A 109 4.23 -8.34 16.01
CA CYS A 109 3.70 -7.65 14.84
C CYS A 109 4.29 -8.18 13.54
#